data_AF-A0A947EQD3-F1
#
_entry.id   AF-A0A947EQD3-F1
#
_cell.length_a   1.000
_cell.length_b   1.000
_cell.length_c   1.000
_cell.angle_alpha   90.00
_cell.angle_beta   90.00
_cell.angle_gamma   90.00
#
_symmetry.space_group_name_H-M   'P 1'
#
loop_
_entity.id
_entity.type
_entity.pdbx_description
1 polymer ?
#
loop_
_entity_poly.entity_id
_entity_poly.type
_entity_poly.pdbx_seq_one_letter_code
_entity_poly.pdbx_strand_id
1 'polypeptide(L)'
;TQGSDIKMYNGKGKIVEGFKYTKSETAVLDRPRHFRIGSRDYLVFKLEDGSLKILNRVGDTRVEVKEQIDFSENDVYLNNNRFIVTDKTGTLFAVDTKGKIIKTRFNLSEDHGMDATIKSLSLMNDNELTIKGNKASLDLGVYTKPRIFYIYDKIYVSVTDIQTQRTYLFDSSAVPFPNFPVYVASPIDLSDIDNNRSIEIAAKFEENSLIVHTIN
;
A
#
# COMPACT_ATOMS: atom_id res chain seq x y z
N THR A 1 -16.19 3.77 -7.00
CA THR A 1 -16.64 3.13 -8.25
C THR A 1 -17.75 2.16 -7.90
N GLN A 2 -18.60 1.79 -8.85
CA GLN A 2 -19.64 0.77 -8.67
C GLN A 2 -19.56 -0.15 -9.88
N GLY A 3 -18.82 -1.25 -9.76
CA GLY A 3 -18.41 -2.05 -10.92
C GLY A 3 -17.61 -1.20 -11.90
N SER A 4 -18.13 -1.02 -13.12
CA SER A 4 -17.51 -0.19 -14.16
C SER A 4 -17.94 1.27 -14.15
N ASP A 5 -18.91 1.67 -13.31
CA ASP A 5 -19.35 3.07 -13.20
C ASP A 5 -18.42 3.88 -12.27
N ILE A 6 -18.00 5.04 -12.76
CA ILE A 6 -17.04 5.92 -12.10
C ILE A 6 -17.64 7.30 -11.92
N LYS A 7 -17.66 7.78 -10.66
CA LYS A 7 -18.10 9.12 -10.30
C LYS A 7 -16.97 9.83 -9.57
N MET A 8 -16.61 11.02 -10.04
CA MET A 8 -15.69 11.92 -9.35
C MET A 8 -16.50 12.95 -8.56
N TYR A 9 -16.16 13.11 -7.29
CA TYR A 9 -16.78 14.09 -6.41
C TYR A 9 -15.77 15.13 -5.95
N ASN A 10 -16.21 16.38 -5.79
CA ASN A 10 -15.40 17.42 -5.15
C ASN A 10 -15.48 17.33 -3.62
N GLY A 11 -14.75 18.20 -2.91
CA GLY A 11 -14.76 18.25 -1.44
C GLY A 11 -16.11 18.60 -0.79
N LYS A 12 -17.14 18.96 -1.58
CA LYS A 12 -18.52 19.17 -1.12
C LYS A 12 -19.44 17.99 -1.47
N GLY A 13 -18.89 16.87 -1.95
CA GLY A 13 -19.67 15.70 -2.36
C GLY A 13 -20.48 15.88 -3.65
N LYS A 14 -20.23 16.93 -4.45
CA LYS A 14 -20.90 17.15 -5.73
C LYS A 14 -20.13 16.51 -6.87
N ILE A 15 -20.84 15.97 -7.87
CA ILE A 15 -20.25 15.39 -9.08
C ILE A 15 -19.44 16.46 -9.82
N VAL A 16 -18.25 16.09 -10.28
CA VAL A 16 -17.38 16.93 -11.11
C VAL A 16 -17.71 16.68 -12.58
N GLU A 17 -18.46 17.59 -13.21
CA GLU A 17 -18.90 17.45 -14.61
C GLU A 17 -17.75 17.39 -15.62
N GLY A 18 -16.61 18.02 -15.31
CA GLY A 18 -15.44 18.02 -16.18
C GLY A 18 -14.66 16.69 -16.23
N PHE A 19 -15.01 15.70 -15.40
CA PHE A 19 -14.33 14.41 -15.39
C PHE A 19 -14.92 13.47 -16.45
N LYS A 20 -14.09 13.04 -17.40
CA LYS A 20 -14.51 12.32 -18.61
C LYS A 20 -14.53 10.80 -18.50
N TYR A 21 -13.72 10.21 -17.62
CA TYR A 21 -13.62 8.75 -17.49
C TYR A 21 -14.70 8.22 -16.54
N THR A 22 -15.95 8.36 -16.94
CA THR A 22 -17.12 8.01 -16.10
C THR A 22 -17.52 6.55 -16.20
N LYS A 23 -16.96 5.80 -17.14
CA LYS A 23 -17.22 4.37 -17.34
C LYS A 23 -15.93 3.67 -17.79
N SER A 24 -15.57 2.60 -17.10
CA SER A 24 -14.45 1.72 -17.51
C SER A 24 -14.92 0.58 -18.41
N GLU A 25 -13.96 -0.01 -19.10
CA GLU A 25 -14.17 -1.11 -20.04
C GLU A 25 -14.61 -2.39 -19.33
N THR A 26 -14.06 -2.65 -18.15
CA THR A 26 -14.43 -3.75 -17.24
C THR A 26 -14.56 -3.22 -15.81
N ALA A 27 -14.94 -4.06 -14.86
CA ALA A 27 -15.11 -3.63 -13.47
C ALA A 27 -13.79 -3.09 -12.90
N VAL A 28 -13.87 -2.03 -12.08
CA VAL A 28 -12.72 -1.55 -11.33
C VAL A 28 -12.54 -2.43 -10.10
N LEU A 29 -11.39 -3.08 -9.97
CA LEU A 29 -11.12 -4.07 -8.93
C LEU A 29 -11.05 -3.44 -7.53
N ASP A 30 -10.34 -2.32 -7.41
CA ASP A 30 -10.05 -1.67 -6.13
C ASP A 30 -10.36 -0.19 -6.14
N ARG A 31 -10.31 0.43 -4.96
CA ARG A 31 -10.39 1.89 -4.85
C ARG A 31 -9.30 2.55 -5.71
N PRO A 32 -9.66 3.44 -6.65
CA PRO A 32 -8.68 4.15 -7.45
C PRO A 32 -7.72 4.97 -6.59
N ARG A 33 -6.45 5.00 -7.01
CA ARG A 33 -5.38 5.71 -6.29
C ARG A 33 -5.07 7.03 -6.97
N HIS A 34 -4.79 8.06 -6.17
CA HIS A 34 -4.27 9.33 -6.66
C HIS A 34 -2.80 9.46 -6.26
N PHE A 35 -1.96 9.84 -7.22
CA PHE A 35 -0.55 10.13 -7.01
C PHE A 35 -0.19 11.47 -7.62
N ARG A 36 0.84 12.10 -7.05
CA ARG A 36 1.47 13.29 -7.62
C ARG A 36 2.95 13.03 -7.88
N ILE A 37 3.39 13.25 -9.12
CA ILE A 37 4.81 13.22 -9.51
C ILE A 37 5.17 14.59 -10.05
N GLY A 38 6.01 15.32 -9.31
CA GLY A 38 6.30 16.73 -9.58
C GLY A 38 5.03 17.59 -9.52
N SER A 39 4.69 18.26 -10.62
CA SER A 39 3.50 19.09 -10.75
C SER A 39 2.27 18.35 -11.32
N ARG A 40 2.39 17.07 -11.63
CA ARG A 40 1.36 16.30 -12.35
C ARG A 40 0.63 15.33 -11.43
N ASP A 41 -0.69 15.33 -11.54
CA ASP A 41 -1.59 14.37 -10.89
C ASP A 41 -1.84 13.14 -11.77
N TYR A 42 -1.99 11.98 -11.13
CA TYR A 42 -2.25 10.70 -11.77
C TYR A 42 -3.36 9.99 -11.01
N LEU A 43 -4.39 9.56 -11.72
CA LEU A 43 -5.44 8.70 -11.20
C LEU A 43 -5.20 7.30 -11.76
N VAL A 44 -5.06 6.31 -10.89
CA VAL A 44 -4.69 4.95 -11.27
C VAL A 44 -5.79 3.97 -10.91
N PHE A 45 -6.19 3.16 -11.89
CA PHE A 45 -7.26 2.17 -11.79
C PHE A 45 -6.73 0.80 -12.20
N LYS A 46 -7.00 -0.23 -11.37
CA LYS A 46 -6.86 -1.63 -11.74
C LYS A 46 -8.20 -2.11 -12.28
N LEU A 47 -8.22 -2.63 -13.50
CA LEU A 47 -9.41 -3.20 -14.11
C LEU A 47 -9.37 -4.73 -14.05
N GLU A 48 -10.55 -5.34 -14.06
CA GLU A 48 -10.74 -6.80 -13.95
C GLU A 48 -10.10 -7.58 -15.11
N ASP A 49 -9.98 -6.98 -16.30
CA ASP A 49 -9.26 -7.56 -17.43
C ASP A 49 -7.73 -7.47 -17.34
N GLY A 50 -7.19 -7.01 -16.21
CA GLY A 50 -5.76 -6.82 -15.97
C GLY A 50 -5.19 -5.50 -16.49
N SER A 51 -6.02 -4.60 -17.03
CA SER A 51 -5.55 -3.28 -17.49
C SER A 51 -5.22 -2.35 -16.32
N LEU A 52 -4.06 -1.69 -16.37
CA LEU A 52 -3.69 -0.59 -15.47
C LEU A 52 -3.93 0.76 -16.15
N LYS A 53 -5.05 1.43 -15.84
CA LYS A 53 -5.34 2.76 -16.41
C LYS A 53 -4.69 3.84 -15.58
N ILE A 54 -3.91 4.71 -16.22
CA ILE A 54 -3.24 5.85 -15.57
C ILE A 54 -3.67 7.14 -16.28
N LEU A 55 -4.55 7.90 -15.62
CA LEU A 55 -5.26 9.03 -16.19
C LEU A 55 -4.83 10.35 -15.54
N ASN A 56 -5.10 11.46 -16.22
CA ASN A 56 -5.03 12.79 -15.61
C ASN A 56 -6.29 13.07 -14.75
N ARG A 57 -6.32 14.19 -14.04
CA ARG A 57 -7.46 14.61 -13.19
C ARG A 57 -8.77 14.87 -13.94
N VAL A 58 -8.72 15.04 -15.26
CA VAL A 58 -9.86 15.26 -16.16
C VAL A 58 -10.35 13.92 -16.73
N GLY A 59 -9.60 12.83 -16.53
CA GLY A 59 -9.95 11.49 -17.01
C GLY A 59 -9.37 11.12 -18.38
N ASP A 60 -8.50 11.94 -18.97
CA ASP A 60 -7.80 11.52 -20.20
C ASP A 60 -6.60 10.63 -19.87
N THR A 61 -6.29 9.68 -20.74
CA THR A 61 -5.08 8.84 -20.64
C THR A 61 -3.83 9.71 -20.52
N ARG A 62 -3.07 9.49 -19.46
CA ARG A 62 -1.81 10.22 -19.20
C ARG A 62 -0.59 9.34 -19.39
N VAL A 63 -0.69 8.05 -19.06
CA VAL A 63 0.35 7.07 -19.31
C VAL A 63 -0.31 5.86 -19.94
N GLU A 64 0.19 5.45 -21.11
CA GLU A 64 -0.30 4.26 -21.80
C GLU A 64 0.43 3.02 -21.25
N VAL A 65 -0.33 2.09 -20.65
CA VAL A 65 0.18 0.80 -20.20
C VAL A 65 -0.43 -0.27 -21.10
N LYS A 66 0.41 -0.87 -21.94
CA LYS A 66 -0.04 -1.81 -22.99
C LYS A 66 -0.20 -3.24 -22.51
N GLU A 67 0.46 -3.57 -21.40
CA GLU A 67 0.47 -4.93 -20.87
C GLU A 67 -0.66 -5.14 -19.87
N GLN A 68 -1.30 -6.31 -19.95
CA GLN A 68 -2.25 -6.78 -18.94
C GLN A 68 -1.50 -7.47 -17.80
N ILE A 69 -1.94 -7.24 -16.57
CA ILE A 69 -1.32 -7.73 -15.35
C ILE A 69 -2.39 -8.49 -14.57
N ASP A 70 -2.12 -9.75 -14.22
CA ASP A 70 -2.98 -10.54 -13.33
C ASP A 70 -2.75 -10.10 -11.89
N PHE A 71 -3.33 -8.95 -11.53
CA PHE A 71 -3.05 -8.24 -10.29
C PHE A 71 -3.22 -9.12 -9.05
N SER A 72 -2.29 -9.00 -8.11
CA SER A 72 -2.54 -9.47 -6.74
C SER A 72 -3.49 -8.51 -6.00
N GLU A 73 -3.87 -8.87 -4.79
CA GLU A 73 -4.70 -8.04 -3.91
C GLU A 73 -3.97 -6.79 -3.38
N ASN A 74 -2.70 -6.58 -3.71
CA ASN A 74 -1.97 -5.39 -3.29
C ASN A 74 -2.45 -4.14 -4.02
N ASP A 75 -2.46 -3.03 -3.30
CA ASP A 75 -2.71 -1.72 -3.87
C ASP A 75 -1.63 -1.33 -4.89
N VAL A 76 -1.95 -0.34 -5.71
CA VAL A 76 -0.92 0.37 -6.47
C VAL A 76 -0.22 1.36 -5.54
N TYR A 77 1.10 1.46 -5.65
CA TYR A 77 1.92 2.44 -4.92
C TYR A 77 2.82 3.24 -5.83
N LEU A 78 3.46 4.27 -5.27
CA LEU A 78 4.49 5.04 -5.94
C LEU A 78 5.84 4.73 -5.28
N ASN A 79 6.79 4.19 -6.03
CA ASN A 79 8.16 3.95 -5.57
C ASN A 79 9.16 4.43 -6.62
N ASN A 80 10.14 5.24 -6.22
CA ASN A 80 11.13 5.83 -7.13
C ASN A 80 10.52 6.50 -8.38
N ASN A 81 9.43 7.27 -8.17
CA ASN A 81 8.63 7.93 -9.22
C ASN A 81 8.04 6.97 -10.29
N ARG A 82 7.86 5.70 -9.95
CA ARG A 82 7.18 4.70 -10.77
C ARG A 82 5.94 4.18 -10.06
N PHE A 83 4.90 3.93 -10.83
CA PHE A 83 3.73 3.20 -10.35
C PHE A 83 4.14 1.75 -10.21
N ILE A 84 4.01 1.20 -9.01
CA ILE A 84 4.36 -0.18 -8.74
C ILE A 84 3.11 -0.97 -8.35
N VAL A 85 3.00 -2.18 -8.89
CA VAL A 85 1.94 -3.15 -8.64
C VAL A 85 2.52 -4.54 -8.81
N THR A 86 1.95 -5.52 -8.12
CA THR A 86 2.35 -6.92 -8.20
C THR A 86 1.29 -7.76 -8.90
N ASP A 87 1.71 -8.81 -9.59
CA ASP A 87 0.82 -9.89 -10.01
C ASP A 87 0.72 -10.99 -8.92
N LYS A 88 -0.19 -11.94 -9.12
CA LYS A 88 -0.38 -13.11 -8.22
C LYS A 88 0.84 -14.03 -8.09
N THR A 89 1.84 -13.91 -8.95
CA THR A 89 3.08 -14.72 -8.89
C THR A 89 4.20 -14.00 -8.13
N GLY A 90 3.95 -12.82 -7.59
CA GLY A 90 4.96 -12.00 -6.93
C GLY A 90 5.91 -11.30 -7.90
N THR A 91 5.52 -11.10 -9.16
CA THR A 91 6.26 -10.22 -10.08
C THR A 91 5.84 -8.78 -9.84
N LEU A 92 6.79 -7.91 -9.51
CA LEU A 92 6.60 -6.47 -9.39
C LEU A 92 6.73 -5.80 -10.77
N PHE A 93 5.69 -5.09 -11.19
CA PHE A 93 5.65 -4.26 -12.38
C PHE A 93 5.85 -2.81 -11.98
N ALA A 94 6.96 -2.21 -12.41
CA ALA A 94 7.26 -0.80 -12.20
C ALA A 94 7.08 -0.02 -13.51
N VAL A 95 6.03 0.79 -13.58
CA VAL A 95 5.65 1.60 -14.75
C VAL A 95 6.10 3.03 -14.55
N ASP A 96 6.91 3.56 -15.46
CA ASP A 96 7.31 4.97 -15.43
C ASP A 96 6.26 5.90 -16.09
N THR A 97 6.47 7.22 -15.99
CA THR A 97 5.53 8.21 -16.55
C THR A 97 5.47 8.25 -18.09
N LYS A 98 6.29 7.44 -18.78
CA LYS A 98 6.30 7.27 -20.24
C LYS A 98 5.68 5.93 -20.66
N GLY A 99 5.24 5.11 -19.71
CA GLY A 99 4.64 3.79 -19.98
C GLY A 99 5.67 2.67 -20.11
N LYS A 100 6.96 2.93 -19.84
CA LYS A 100 7.96 1.87 -19.83
C LYS A 100 7.79 1.03 -18.56
N ILE A 101 7.76 -0.28 -18.76
CA ILE A 101 7.60 -1.28 -17.69
C ILE A 101 8.95 -1.93 -17.40
N ILE A 102 9.30 -2.02 -16.12
CA ILE A 102 10.38 -2.87 -15.60
C ILE A 102 9.74 -3.93 -14.72
N LYS A 103 10.15 -5.19 -14.89
CA LYS A 103 9.64 -6.31 -14.09
C LYS A 103 10.72 -6.87 -13.19
N THR A 104 10.36 -7.19 -11.96
CA THR A 104 11.25 -7.86 -11.00
C THR A 104 10.49 -9.01 -10.38
N ARG A 105 11.01 -10.23 -10.54
CA ARG A 105 10.41 -11.44 -9.95
C ARG A 105 10.94 -11.63 -8.55
N PHE A 106 10.05 -11.56 -7.56
CA PHE A 106 10.40 -11.82 -6.16
C PHE A 106 10.05 -13.25 -5.71
N ASN A 107 9.36 -14.03 -6.56
CA ASN A 107 8.89 -15.39 -6.26
C ASN A 107 8.05 -15.44 -4.96
N LEU A 108 7.04 -14.57 -4.90
CA LEU A 108 6.15 -14.45 -3.74
C LEU A 108 4.90 -15.31 -3.96
N SER A 109 4.27 -15.75 -2.87
CA SER A 109 2.98 -16.43 -2.87
C SER A 109 1.85 -15.50 -3.33
N GLU A 110 0.69 -16.05 -3.68
CA GLU A 110 -0.44 -15.25 -4.17
C GLU A 110 -0.96 -14.25 -3.14
N ASP A 111 -0.87 -14.57 -1.85
CA ASP A 111 -1.34 -13.80 -0.70
C ASP A 111 -0.29 -12.83 -0.14
N HIS A 112 0.86 -12.65 -0.81
CA HIS A 112 1.90 -11.72 -0.36
C HIS A 112 1.38 -10.29 -0.16
N GLY A 113 1.83 -9.66 0.90
CA GLY A 113 1.55 -8.27 1.20
C GLY A 113 2.60 -7.32 0.69
N MET A 114 2.17 -6.15 0.22
CA MET A 114 3.04 -5.07 -0.20
C MET A 114 2.57 -3.73 0.34
N ASP A 115 3.52 -2.91 0.79
CA ASP A 115 3.36 -1.48 1.01
C ASP A 115 4.60 -0.73 0.55
N ALA A 116 4.43 0.50 0.11
CA ALA A 116 5.52 1.30 -0.41
C ALA A 116 5.29 2.80 -0.29
N THR A 117 6.41 3.49 -0.07
CA THR A 117 6.56 4.93 -0.23
C THR A 117 7.48 5.22 -1.42
N ILE A 118 7.66 6.51 -1.71
CA ILE A 118 8.57 6.95 -2.76
C ILE A 118 10.00 6.44 -2.60
N LYS A 119 10.44 6.16 -1.36
CA LYS A 119 11.82 5.73 -1.02
C LYS A 119 11.91 4.31 -0.46
N SER A 120 10.80 3.63 -0.22
CA SER A 120 10.81 2.36 0.49
C SER A 120 9.77 1.41 -0.05
N LEU A 121 10.15 0.14 -0.14
CA LEU A 121 9.30 -0.98 -0.51
C LEU A 121 9.40 -1.99 0.62
N SER A 122 8.23 -2.41 1.11
CA SER A 122 8.10 -3.50 2.06
C SER A 122 7.26 -4.61 1.47
N LEU A 123 7.72 -5.85 1.63
CA LEU A 123 7.03 -7.06 1.21
C LEU A 123 6.91 -8.00 2.40
N MET A 124 5.72 -8.54 2.64
CA MET A 124 5.48 -9.61 3.60
C MET A 124 5.07 -10.85 2.82
N ASN A 125 5.80 -11.94 2.97
CA ASN A 125 5.51 -13.20 2.28
C ASN A 125 5.73 -14.37 3.22
N ASP A 126 4.69 -15.16 3.47
CA ASP A 126 4.68 -16.19 4.50
C ASP A 126 5.14 -15.63 5.85
N ASN A 127 6.33 -16.02 6.32
CA ASN A 127 6.98 -15.53 7.55
C ASN A 127 8.24 -14.69 7.28
N GLU A 128 8.45 -14.20 6.05
CA GLU A 128 9.57 -13.33 5.69
C GLU A 128 9.09 -11.90 5.41
N LEU A 129 9.60 -10.94 6.18
CA LEU A 129 9.43 -9.51 5.95
C LEU A 129 10.67 -8.96 5.25
N THR A 130 10.50 -8.34 4.09
CA THR A 130 11.57 -7.61 3.39
C THR A 130 11.30 -6.11 3.44
N ILE A 131 12.26 -5.30 3.92
CA ILE A 131 12.19 -3.83 3.98
C ILE A 131 13.42 -3.26 3.26
N LYS A 132 13.20 -2.56 2.14
CA LYS A 132 14.28 -1.98 1.30
C LYS A 132 15.37 -3.01 0.93
N GLY A 133 14.99 -4.29 0.79
CA GLY A 133 15.89 -5.40 0.48
C GLY A 133 16.53 -6.09 1.70
N ASN A 134 16.42 -5.52 2.91
CA ASN A 134 16.80 -6.20 4.15
C ASN A 134 15.69 -7.17 4.56
N LYS A 135 16.05 -8.30 5.17
CA LYS A 135 15.12 -9.36 5.54
C LYS A 135 15.05 -9.56 7.04
N ALA A 136 13.84 -9.81 7.54
CA ALA A 136 13.59 -10.34 8.87
C ALA A 136 12.74 -11.60 8.75
N SER A 137 13.20 -12.68 9.37
CA SER A 137 12.42 -13.92 9.50
C SER A 137 11.60 -13.85 10.78
N LEU A 138 10.30 -14.11 10.65
CA LEU A 138 9.33 -14.20 11.73
C LEU A 138 8.99 -15.67 12.01
N ASP A 139 8.30 -15.93 13.11
CA ASP A 139 7.73 -17.25 13.38
C ASP A 139 6.65 -17.59 12.33
N LEU A 140 6.37 -18.88 12.15
CA LEU A 140 5.27 -19.30 11.27
C LEU A 140 3.94 -18.76 11.78
N GLY A 141 3.20 -18.09 10.90
CA GLY A 141 1.94 -17.43 11.23
C GLY A 141 1.29 -16.84 9.99
N VAL A 142 0.14 -16.18 10.17
CA VAL A 142 -0.58 -15.51 9.08
C VAL A 142 -0.48 -14.01 9.31
N TYR A 143 0.29 -13.36 8.45
CA TYR A 143 0.64 -11.95 8.63
C TYR A 143 -0.19 -11.04 7.72
N THR A 144 -0.51 -9.86 8.24
CA THR A 144 -1.09 -8.79 7.43
C THR A 144 -0.08 -8.27 6.40
N LYS A 145 -0.57 -7.53 5.41
CA LYS A 145 0.28 -6.67 4.58
C LYS A 145 1.11 -5.74 5.49
N PRO A 146 2.37 -5.42 5.12
CA PRO A 146 3.16 -4.48 5.89
C PRO A 146 2.50 -3.10 5.86
N ARG A 147 2.74 -2.30 6.90
CA ARG A 147 2.40 -0.87 6.91
C ARG A 147 3.64 -0.04 7.20
N ILE A 148 3.92 0.93 6.34
CA ILE A 148 5.05 1.85 6.47
C ILE A 148 4.57 3.17 7.07
N PHE A 149 5.20 3.58 8.16
CA PHE A 149 5.02 4.90 8.78
C PHE A 149 6.30 5.72 8.64
N TYR A 150 6.16 6.99 8.30
CA TYR A 150 7.27 7.94 8.23
C TYR A 150 7.05 9.06 9.24
N ILE A 151 7.78 9.02 10.35
CA ILE A 151 7.62 9.94 11.48
C ILE A 151 9.00 10.42 11.92
N TYR A 152 9.19 11.73 12.02
CA TYR A 152 10.46 12.38 12.42
C TYR A 152 11.69 11.83 11.69
N ASP A 153 11.61 11.76 10.36
CA ASP A 153 12.67 11.26 9.47
C ASP A 153 13.09 9.80 9.70
N LYS A 154 12.26 9.03 10.42
CA LYS A 154 12.44 7.59 10.62
C LYS A 154 11.31 6.83 9.93
N ILE A 155 11.67 5.64 9.46
CA ILE A 155 10.72 4.68 8.91
C ILE A 155 10.47 3.61 9.96
N TYR A 156 9.18 3.35 10.19
CA TYR A 156 8.70 2.22 10.97
C TYR A 156 7.90 1.33 10.04
N VAL A 157 8.08 0.02 10.15
CA VAL A 157 7.32 -0.96 9.37
C VAL A 157 6.67 -1.94 10.33
N SER A 158 5.35 -2.03 10.30
CA SER A 158 4.60 -2.98 11.12
C SER A 158 4.03 -4.12 10.30
N VAL A 159 3.99 -5.30 10.89
CA VAL A 159 3.18 -6.44 10.44
C VAL A 159 2.48 -7.05 11.64
N THR A 160 1.26 -7.54 11.47
CA THR A 160 0.48 -8.16 12.54
C THR A 160 0.25 -9.63 12.20
N ASP A 161 0.63 -10.52 13.10
CA ASP A 161 0.19 -11.91 13.07
C ASP A 161 -1.27 -11.97 13.56
N ILE A 162 -2.17 -12.32 12.65
CA ILE A 162 -3.61 -12.36 12.89
C ILE A 162 -3.98 -13.52 13.82
N GLN A 163 -3.21 -14.62 13.78
CA GLN A 163 -3.49 -15.82 14.58
C GLN A 163 -3.11 -15.61 16.04
N THR A 164 -1.95 -15.02 16.29
CA THR A 164 -1.45 -14.79 17.66
C THR A 164 -1.78 -13.40 18.19
N GLN A 165 -2.40 -12.54 17.38
CA GLN A 165 -2.73 -11.15 17.71
C GLN A 165 -1.51 -10.38 18.20
N ARG A 166 -0.39 -10.53 17.48
CA ARG A 166 0.89 -9.91 17.79
C ARG A 166 1.30 -8.98 16.68
N THR A 167 1.51 -7.70 17.00
CA THR A 167 2.12 -6.76 16.06
C THR A 167 3.60 -6.66 16.33
N TYR A 168 4.37 -6.76 15.25
CA TYR A 168 5.79 -6.52 15.20
C TYR A 168 6.05 -5.13 14.62
N LEU A 169 7.15 -4.50 15.02
CA LEU A 169 7.59 -3.21 14.49
C LEU A 169 9.08 -3.27 14.19
N PHE A 170 9.46 -2.79 13.01
CA PHE A 170 10.82 -2.82 12.50
C PHE A 170 11.26 -1.44 12.03
N ASP A 171 12.56 -1.20 12.07
CA ASP A 171 13.17 -0.04 11.43
C ASP A 171 13.36 -0.27 9.91
N SER A 172 13.95 0.72 9.22
CA SER A 172 14.21 0.64 7.78
C SER A 172 15.22 -0.43 7.35
N SER A 173 15.95 -1.00 8.31
CA SER A 173 16.95 -2.04 8.14
C SER A 173 16.41 -3.43 8.49
N ALA A 174 15.09 -3.55 8.73
CA ALA A 174 14.43 -4.76 9.21
C ALA A 174 14.92 -5.22 10.59
N VAL A 175 15.41 -4.30 11.42
CA VAL A 175 15.76 -4.58 12.82
C VAL A 175 14.51 -4.35 13.68
N PRO A 176 14.11 -5.32 14.53
CA PRO A 176 12.95 -5.16 15.39
C PRO A 176 13.18 -4.07 16.44
N PHE A 177 12.15 -3.27 16.70
CA PHE A 177 12.17 -2.32 17.80
C PHE A 177 12.14 -3.06 19.16
N PRO A 178 12.79 -2.50 20.21
CA PRO A 178 12.70 -3.05 21.56
C PRO A 178 11.25 -3.20 22.03
N ASN A 179 10.99 -4.19 22.88
CA ASN A 179 9.65 -4.47 23.44
C ASN A 179 8.57 -4.89 22.43
N PHE A 180 8.95 -5.18 21.18
CA PHE A 180 8.09 -5.85 20.20
C PHE A 180 8.42 -7.35 20.08
N PRO A 181 7.43 -8.20 19.73
CA PRO A 181 6.05 -7.85 19.41
C PRO A 181 5.18 -7.48 20.63
N VAL A 182 4.10 -6.73 20.38
CA VAL A 182 3.07 -6.38 21.37
C VAL A 182 1.73 -7.04 21.05
N TYR A 183 0.93 -7.35 22.07
CA TYR A 183 -0.37 -8.00 21.91
C TYR A 183 -1.45 -6.98 21.52
N VAL A 184 -1.91 -7.06 20.27
CA VAL A 184 -2.97 -6.21 19.69
C VAL A 184 -3.74 -6.99 18.62
N ALA A 185 -5.07 -6.90 18.65
CA ALA A 185 -5.95 -7.71 17.79
C ALA A 185 -6.11 -7.16 16.36
N SER A 186 -5.30 -6.19 15.93
CA SER A 186 -5.45 -5.51 14.63
C SER A 186 -4.16 -4.86 14.14
N PRO A 187 -4.08 -4.53 12.83
CA PRO A 187 -3.07 -3.60 12.33
C PRO A 187 -3.07 -2.30 13.13
N ILE A 188 -1.89 -1.81 13.45
CA ILE A 188 -1.71 -0.60 14.24
C ILE A 188 -1.76 0.65 13.38
N ASP A 189 -2.07 1.79 13.97
CA ASP A 189 -1.67 3.11 13.51
C ASP A 189 -0.57 3.66 14.41
N LEU A 190 0.23 4.59 13.88
CA LEU A 190 1.42 5.10 14.54
C LEU A 190 1.51 6.61 14.34
N SER A 191 1.56 7.38 15.42
CA SER A 191 1.69 8.85 15.39
C SER A 191 2.26 9.37 16.70
N ASP A 192 2.83 10.58 16.68
CA ASP A 192 2.90 11.41 17.89
C ASP A 192 1.54 12.11 18.05
N ILE A 193 0.75 11.70 19.05
CA ILE A 193 -0.64 12.14 19.20
C ILE A 193 -0.73 13.46 19.99
N ASP A 194 0.17 13.69 20.94
CA ASP A 194 0.15 14.85 21.85
C ASP A 194 1.25 15.89 21.55
N ASN A 195 2.06 15.66 20.53
CA ASN A 195 3.19 16.48 20.07
C ASN A 195 4.35 16.56 21.07
N ASN A 196 4.56 15.52 21.89
CA ASN A 196 5.63 15.47 22.89
C ASN A 196 6.95 14.83 22.35
N ARG A 197 7.00 14.45 21.07
CA ARG A 197 8.07 13.71 20.37
C ARG A 197 8.23 12.24 20.75
N SER A 198 7.31 11.70 21.52
CA SER A 198 7.13 10.26 21.71
C SER A 198 6.15 9.75 20.67
N ILE A 199 6.24 8.46 20.35
CA ILE A 199 5.40 7.87 19.32
C ILE A 199 4.46 6.90 20.00
N GLU A 200 3.17 7.07 19.75
CA GLU A 200 2.12 6.18 20.22
C GLU A 200 1.67 5.22 19.13
N ILE A 201 1.43 3.99 19.56
CA ILE A 201 0.68 2.99 18.83
C ILE A 201 -0.79 3.18 19.19
N ALA A 202 -1.67 3.22 18.19
CA ALA A 202 -3.11 3.07 18.38
C ALA A 202 -3.58 1.80 17.67
N ALA A 203 -4.31 0.94 18.38
CA ALA A 203 -4.82 -0.30 17.80
C ALA A 203 -6.17 -0.68 18.39
N LYS A 204 -6.97 -1.45 17.64
CA LYS A 204 -8.11 -2.16 18.22
C LYS A 204 -7.61 -3.29 19.11
N PHE A 205 -8.11 -3.33 20.34
CA PHE A 205 -7.75 -4.33 21.34
C PHE A 205 -8.82 -5.43 21.43
N GLU A 206 -10.07 -5.07 21.73
CA GLU A 206 -11.25 -5.97 21.68
C GLU A 206 -12.33 -5.36 20.77
N GLU A 207 -13.50 -6.00 20.64
CA GLU A 207 -14.57 -5.57 19.72
C GLU A 207 -14.91 -4.08 19.82
N ASN A 208 -14.91 -3.53 21.04
CA ASN A 208 -15.33 -2.15 21.33
C ASN A 208 -14.27 -1.34 22.11
N SER A 209 -12.99 -1.71 22.03
CA SER A 209 -11.92 -1.00 22.73
C SER A 209 -10.71 -0.69 21.84
N LEU A 210 -10.08 0.44 22.12
CA LEU A 210 -8.81 0.85 21.54
C LEU A 210 -7.74 0.87 22.63
N ILE A 211 -6.53 0.46 22.28
CA ILE A 211 -5.35 0.64 23.10
C ILE A 211 -4.49 1.74 22.49
N VAL A 212 -3.96 2.60 23.35
CA VAL A 212 -2.94 3.58 23.01
C VAL A 212 -1.73 3.33 23.91
N HIS A 213 -0.56 3.14 23.33
CA HIS A 213 0.67 2.85 24.06
C HIS A 213 1.86 3.58 23.45
N THR A 214 2.61 4.29 24.28
CA THR A 214 3.86 4.96 23.88
C THR A 214 4.97 3.93 23.69
N ILE A 215 5.67 4.03 22.57
CA ILE A 215 6.88 3.23 22.31
C ILE A 215 8.03 3.85 23.11
N ASN A 216 8.61 3.06 24.01
CA ASN A 216 9.81 3.41 24.77
C ASN A 216 11.10 3.03 24.05
#